data_AF-A0A6A3YK82-F1
#
_entry.id   AF-A0A6A3YK82-F1
#
_cell.length_a   1.000
_cell.length_b   1.000
_cell.length_c   1.000
_cell.angle_alpha   90.00
_cell.angle_beta   90.00
_cell.angle_gamma   90.00
#
_symmetry.space_group_name_H-M   'P 1'
#
loop_
_entity.id
_entity.type
_entity.pdbx_description
1 polymer ?
#
loop_
_entity_poly.entity_id
_entity_poly.type
_entity_poly.pdbx_seq_one_letter_code
_entity_poly.pdbx_strand_id
1 'polypeptide(L)' 'MISTSTKVIVVLFGGRSRLLGSISDHVAAIIDAMLPCELSGQAIAEILYGGVNPSDKLPITYPKDSTNATTPYNHRRRS' A
#
# COMPACT_ATOMS: atom_id res chain seq x y z
N MET A 1 -17.40 -4.74 3.94
CA MET A 1 -17.02 -3.30 3.93
C MET A 1 -16.87 -2.84 5.36
N ILE A 2 -16.01 -1.84 5.61
CA ILE A 2 -15.81 -1.27 6.95
C ILE A 2 -17.16 -0.71 7.42
N SER A 3 -17.72 -1.34 8.44
CA SER A 3 -19.08 -1.07 8.93
C SER A 3 -19.09 -0.04 10.07
N THR A 4 -17.94 0.55 10.38
CA THR A 4 -17.74 1.39 11.57
C THR A 4 -17.69 2.86 11.15
N SER A 5 -18.16 3.75 12.03
CA SER A 5 -18.03 5.20 11.85
C SER A 5 -16.59 5.70 12.06
N THR A 6 -15.66 4.81 12.37
CA THR A 6 -14.28 5.16 12.71
C THR A 6 -13.44 5.21 11.45
N LYS A 7 -12.54 6.21 11.36
CA LYS A 7 -11.53 6.26 10.31
C LYS A 7 -10.57 5.08 10.47
N VAL A 8 -10.45 4.26 9.43
CA VAL A 8 -9.57 3.09 9.41
C VAL A 8 -8.36 3.39 8.54
N ILE A 9 -7.17 3.09 9.06
CA ILE A 9 -5.91 3.09 8.30
C ILE A 9 -5.49 1.63 8.15
N VAL A 10 -5.15 1.23 6.92
CA VAL A 10 -4.66 -0.12 6.63
C VAL A 10 -3.15 -0.09 6.50
N VAL A 11 -2.47 -0.97 7.25
CA VAL A 11 -1.03 -1.19 7.12
C VAL A 11 -0.81 -2.54 6.45
N LEU A 12 -0.15 -2.54 5.30
CA LEU A 12 0.11 -3.72 4.48
C LEU A 12 1.51 -4.25 4.75
N PHE A 13 1.58 -5.53 5.08
CA PHE A 13 2.81 -6.29 5.21
C PHE A 13 2.81 -7.42 4.17
N GLY A 14 3.77 -7.41 3.25
CA GLY A 14 3.93 -8.43 2.23
C GLY A 14 4.98 -8.08 1.17
N GLY A 15 5.71 -9.09 0.71
CA GLY A 15 6.73 -8.93 -0.34
C GLY A 15 6.19 -8.96 -1.78
N ARG A 16 4.86 -9.05 -1.96
CA ARG A 16 4.22 -9.07 -3.28
C ARG A 16 3.00 -8.18 -3.28
N SER A 17 2.80 -7.47 -4.38
CA SER A 17 1.60 -6.68 -4.60
C SER A 17 0.34 -7.57 -4.52
N ARG A 18 -0.65 -7.12 -3.76
CA ARG A 18 -1.96 -7.76 -3.66
C ARG A 18 -2.97 -6.97 -4.49
N LEU A 19 -4.12 -7.56 -4.80
CA LEU A 19 -5.21 -6.78 -5.36
C LEU A 19 -5.89 -6.05 -4.20
N LEU A 20 -5.81 -4.71 -4.19
CA LEU A 20 -6.46 -3.89 -3.18
C LEU A 20 -7.98 -3.82 -3.40
N GLY A 21 -8.44 -4.05 -4.63
CA GLY A 21 -9.86 -4.05 -4.96
C GLY A 21 -10.54 -2.77 -4.47
N SER A 22 -11.64 -2.93 -3.74
CA SER A 22 -12.39 -1.81 -3.17
C SER A 22 -11.81 -1.28 -1.87
N ILE A 23 -10.73 -1.84 -1.30
CA ILE A 23 -10.22 -1.42 0.02
C ILE A 23 -9.80 0.05 -0.01
N SER A 24 -9.16 0.50 -1.10
CA SER A 24 -8.73 1.90 -1.29
C SER A 24 -9.87 2.91 -1.14
N ASP A 25 -11.09 2.51 -1.46
CA ASP A 25 -12.25 3.41 -1.49
C ASP A 25 -12.94 3.53 -0.12
N HIS A 26 -12.59 2.66 0.82
CA HIS A 26 -13.28 2.54 2.12
C HIS A 26 -12.40 2.89 3.32
N VAL A 27 -11.13 3.20 3.10
CA VAL A 27 -10.15 3.48 4.16
C VAL A 27 -9.67 4.93 4.08
N ALA A 28 -9.30 5.49 5.22
CA ALA A 28 -8.79 6.86 5.28
C ALA A 28 -7.37 6.96 4.70
N ALA A 29 -6.56 5.91 4.88
CA ALA A 29 -5.21 5.82 4.35
C ALA A 29 -4.74 4.37 4.24
N ILE A 30 -3.75 4.15 3.37
CA ILE A 30 -3.03 2.87 3.23
C ILE A 30 -1.54 3.16 3.39
N ILE A 31 -0.87 2.39 4.25
CA ILE A 31 0.59 2.39 4.41
C ILE A 31 1.10 1.04 3.92
N ASP A 32 1.93 1.03 2.87
CA ASP A 32 2.63 -0.17 2.41
C ASP A 32 4.00 -0.26 3.08
N ALA A 33 4.16 -1.21 4.00
CA ALA A 33 5.39 -1.42 4.75
C ALA A 33 6.27 -2.53 4.15
N MET A 34 5.82 -3.17 3.06
CA MET A 34 6.48 -4.31 2.42
C MET A 34 6.88 -5.43 3.40
N LEU A 35 8.18 -5.75 3.52
CA LEU A 35 8.73 -6.75 4.43
C LEU A 35 9.60 -6.04 5.47
N PRO A 36 9.00 -5.37 6.46
CA PRO A 36 9.74 -4.65 7.47
C PRO A 36 10.18 -5.63 8.58
N CYS A 37 11.32 -5.34 9.19
CA CYS A 37 11.93 -6.22 10.18
C CYS A 37 11.47 -5.87 11.61
N GLU A 38 12.29 -6.17 12.61
CA GLU A 38 11.99 -6.05 14.04
C GLU A 38 11.58 -4.64 14.50
N LEU A 39 12.07 -3.58 13.84
CA LEU A 39 11.74 -2.19 14.20
C LEU A 39 10.46 -1.65 13.54
N SER A 40 9.71 -2.50 12.82
CA SER A 40 8.52 -2.06 12.06
C SER A 40 7.47 -1.37 12.92
N GLY A 41 7.21 -1.85 14.12
CA GLY A 41 6.21 -1.26 15.02
C GLY A 41 6.51 0.19 15.36
N GLN A 42 7.78 0.48 15.71
CA GLN A 42 8.23 1.83 16.01
C GLN A 42 8.19 2.71 14.76
N ALA A 43 8.70 2.22 13.63
CA ALA A 43 8.71 2.97 12.37
C ALA A 43 7.29 3.38 11.91
N ILE A 44 6.32 2.46 12.00
CA ILE A 44 4.93 2.75 11.65
C ILE A 44 4.30 3.73 12.65
N ALA A 45 4.61 3.63 13.94
CA ALA A 45 4.13 4.59 14.93
C ALA A 45 4.67 6.00 14.65
N GLU A 46 5.95 6.14 14.35
CA GLU A 46 6.57 7.44 14.01
C GLU A 46 5.94 8.06 12.75
N ILE A 47 5.59 7.25 11.75
CA ILE A 47 4.86 7.72 10.57
C ILE A 47 3.45 8.20 10.95
N LEU A 48 2.71 7.43 11.73
CA LEU A 48 1.33 7.75 12.11
C LEU A 48 1.23 9.00 13.00
N TYR A 49 2.21 9.21 13.89
CA TYR A 49 2.29 10.39 14.75
C TYR A 49 3.00 11.57 14.08
N GLY A 50 3.48 11.42 12.84
CA GLY A 50 4.12 12.50 12.08
C GLY A 50 5.55 12.83 12.52
N GLY A 51 6.21 11.95 13.28
CA GLY A 51 7.63 12.05 13.57
C GLY A 51 8.51 11.82 12.33
N VAL A 52 8.01 11.04 11.37
CA VAL A 52 8.63 10.81 10.06
C VAL A 52 7.61 11.01 8.94
N ASN A 53 7.97 11.75 7.90
CA ASN A 53 7.15 11.87 6.69
C ASN A 53 7.50 10.74 5.70
N PRO A 54 6.55 9.88 5.29
CA PRO A 54 6.83 8.82 4.33
C PRO A 54 7.28 9.39 2.98
N SER A 55 8.43 8.93 2.49
CA SER A 55 9.05 9.45 1.25
C SER A 55 9.31 8.39 0.17
N ASP A 56 9.04 7.12 0.48
CA ASP A 56 9.31 6.01 -0.43
C ASP A 56 8.50 6.08 -1.73
N LYS A 57 9.08 5.50 -2.77
CA LYS A 57 8.46 5.32 -4.09
C LYS A 57 8.43 3.84 -4.40
N LEU A 58 7.28 3.36 -4.90
CA LEU A 58 7.13 1.97 -5.28
C LEU A 58 8.08 1.63 -6.45
N PRO A 59 9.00 0.66 -6.28
CA PRO A 59 9.89 0.23 -7.37
C PRO A 59 9.19 -0.70 -8.37
N ILE A 60 7.95 -1.11 -8.07
CA ILE A 60 7.13 -2.01 -8.88
C ILE A 60 5.79 -1.35 -9.21
N THR A 61 5.20 -1.75 -10.33
CA THR A 61 3.83 -1.35 -10.67
C THR A 61 2.84 -2.14 -9.83
N TYR A 62 1.99 -1.44 -9.11
CA TYR A 62 0.93 -2.06 -8.32
C TYR A 62 -0.26 -2.40 -9.23
N PRO A 63 -0.70 -3.66 -9.31
CA PRO A 63 -1.70 -4.08 -10.28
C PRO A 63 -3.11 -3.61 -9.89
N LYS A 64 -3.87 -3.19 -10.89
CA LYS A 64 -5.29 -2.83 -10.74
C LYS A 64 -6.18 -4.07 -10.58
N ASP A 65 -5.91 -5.09 -11.38
CA ASP A 65 -6.62 -6.36 -11.41
C ASP A 65 -5.66 -7.51 -11.75
N SER A 66 -6.17 -8.74 -11.76
CA SER A 66 -5.36 -9.94 -12.03
C SER A 66 -4.77 -9.98 -13.44
N THR A 67 -5.36 -9.30 -14.41
CA THR A 67 -4.86 -9.27 -15.79
C THR A 67 -3.67 -8.33 -15.94
N ASN A 68 -3.60 -7.29 -15.11
CA ASN A 68 -2.52 -6.32 -15.07
C ASN A 68 -1.34 -6.73 -14.16
N ALA A 69 -1.36 -7.92 -13.58
CA ALA A 69 -0.39 -8.40 -12.57
C ALA A 69 1.09 -8.29 -12.98
N THR A 70 1.40 -8.36 -14.28
CA THR A 70 2.77 -8.37 -14.81
C THR A 70 3.05 -7.16 -15.69
N THR A 71 2.23 -6.11 -15.63
CA THR A 71 2.45 -4.91 -16.45
C THR A 71 3.49 -4.00 -15.77
N PRO A 72 4.72 -3.85 -16.31
CA PRO A 72 5.69 -2.94 -15.73
C PRO A 72 5.39 -1.48 -16.13
N TYR A 73 5.96 -0.51 -15.43
CA TYR A 73 5.76 0.91 -15.74
C TYR A 73 6.27 1.28 -17.15
N ASN A 74 7.31 0.58 -17.62
CA ASN A 74 7.98 0.79 -18.91
C ASN A 74 7.46 -0.12 -20.04
N HIS A 75 6.19 -0.52 -20.00
CA HIS A 75 5.59 -1.34 -21.06
C HIS A 75 5.29 -0.52 -22.32
N ARG A 76 5.39 -1.17 -23.49
CA ARG A 76 4.97 -0.58 -24.76
C ARG A 76 3.44 -0.44 -24.76
N ARG A 77 2.94 0.79 -24.83
CA ARG A 77 1.51 1.03 -25.05
C ARG A 77 1.14 0.47 -26.43
N ARG A 78 0.22 -0.49 -26.48
CA ARG A 78 -0.41 -0.89 -27.75
C ARG A 78 -1.28 0.29 -28.19
N SER A 79 -1.01 0.84 -29.38
CA SER A 79 -1.86 1.83 -30.05
C SER A 79 -3.13 1.17 -30.56
#